data_AF-R5GTJ3-F1
#
_entry.id   AF-R5GTJ3-F1
#
_cell.length_a   1.000
_cell.length_b   1.000
_cell.length_c   1.000
_cell.angle_alpha   90.00
_cell.angle_beta   90.00
_cell.angle_gamma   90.00
#
_symmetry.space_group_name_H-M   'P 1'
#
loop_
_entity.id
_entity.type
_entity.pdbx_description
1 polymer ?
#
loop_
_entity_poly.entity_id
_entity_poly.type
_entity_poly.pdbx_seq_one_letter_code
_entity_poly.pdbx_strand_id
1 'polypeptide(L)'
;MKYHSDRTLADTASAICSMLLFVLFAVCMLIAIAVAAETYGRIKTGYQQSFGSAASIKYVSNKLRSADDVTLLENGGAAISSDGMVCVIWCSDGSLFEKYAMAGDEVTADDGDSISSIDMLDITEHDGLYEITVSAGGQTSSALVRKG
;
A
#
# COMPACT_ATOMS: atom_id res chain seq x y z
N MET A 1 28.76 -67.28 0.15
CA MET A 1 29.04 -65.85 -0.17
C MET A 1 27.80 -65.04 -0.60
N LYS A 2 26.58 -65.59 -0.68
CA LYS A 2 25.36 -64.82 -1.03
C LYS A 2 24.78 -63.98 0.13
N TYR A 3 24.95 -64.43 1.38
CA TYR A 3 24.33 -63.82 2.57
C TYR A 3 24.84 -62.40 2.94
N HIS A 4 26.05 -62.03 2.51
CA HIS A 4 26.62 -60.71 2.81
C HIS A 4 26.13 -59.62 1.86
N SER A 5 25.79 -59.96 0.60
CA SER A 5 25.38 -58.99 -0.43
C SER A 5 23.97 -58.45 -0.21
N ASP A 6 23.07 -59.27 0.32
CA ASP A 6 21.67 -58.89 0.55
C ASP A 6 21.54 -57.88 1.70
N ARG A 7 22.45 -57.93 2.69
CA ARG A 7 22.51 -56.96 3.79
C ARG A 7 22.99 -55.59 3.32
N THR A 8 24.04 -55.54 2.50
CA THR A 8 24.54 -54.27 1.96
C THR A 8 23.53 -53.58 1.05
N LEU A 9 22.75 -54.36 0.27
CA LEU A 9 21.66 -53.83 -0.56
C LEU A 9 20.49 -53.32 0.26
N ALA A 10 20.12 -54.02 1.34
CA ALA A 10 19.08 -53.55 2.26
C ALA A 10 19.52 -52.27 3.02
N ASP A 11 20.79 -52.20 3.44
CA ASP A 11 21.36 -51.04 4.13
C ASP A 11 21.47 -49.82 3.20
N THR A 12 21.87 -50.02 1.94
CA THR A 12 21.88 -48.94 0.93
C THR A 12 20.47 -48.52 0.54
N ALA A 13 19.53 -49.45 0.38
CA ALA A 13 18.14 -49.11 0.12
C ALA A 13 17.52 -48.31 1.27
N SER A 14 17.80 -48.71 2.52
CA SER A 14 17.35 -48.00 3.72
C SER A 14 17.94 -46.58 3.79
N ALA A 15 19.23 -46.43 3.50
CA ALA A 15 19.90 -45.13 3.46
C ALA A 15 19.30 -44.21 2.38
N ILE A 16 19.07 -44.72 1.17
CA ILE A 16 18.46 -43.96 0.07
C ILE A 16 17.04 -43.53 0.42
N CYS A 17 16.24 -44.42 0.99
CA CYS A 17 14.88 -44.09 1.45
C CYS A 17 14.89 -42.99 2.52
N SER A 18 15.82 -43.04 3.48
CA SER A 18 15.92 -42.01 4.52
C SER A 18 16.33 -40.65 3.95
N MET A 19 17.25 -40.62 2.98
CA MET A 19 17.65 -39.39 2.30
C MET A 19 16.51 -38.78 1.47
N LEU A 20 15.75 -39.61 0.76
CA LEU A 20 14.58 -39.14 0.00
C LEU A 20 13.51 -38.54 0.91
N LEU A 21 13.25 -39.14 2.07
CA LEU A 21 12.28 -38.64 3.03
C LEU A 21 12.72 -37.28 3.61
N PHE A 22 14.01 -37.11 3.88
CA PHE A 22 14.57 -35.83 4.32
C PHE A 22 14.41 -34.73 3.27
N VAL A 23 14.71 -35.02 2.00
CA VAL A 23 14.54 -34.06 0.90
C VAL A 23 13.07 -33.70 0.73
N LEU A 24 12.16 -34.68 0.78
CA LEU A 24 10.73 -34.44 0.71
C LEU A 24 10.27 -33.51 1.84
N PHE A 25 10.72 -33.78 3.06
CA PHE A 25 10.41 -32.94 4.23
C PHE A 25 10.92 -31.51 4.06
N ALA A 26 12.16 -31.33 3.59
CA ALA A 26 12.73 -30.02 3.32
C ALA A 26 11.92 -29.26 2.24
N VAL A 27 11.51 -29.92 1.16
CA VAL A 27 10.66 -29.33 0.12
C VAL A 27 9.29 -28.94 0.69
N CYS A 28 8.66 -29.80 1.49
CA CYS A 28 7.40 -29.48 2.16
C CYS A 28 7.55 -28.28 3.10
N MET A 29 8.66 -28.16 3.85
CA MET A 29 8.96 -27.00 4.68
C MET A 29 9.14 -25.73 3.85
N LEU A 30 9.89 -25.80 2.74
CA LEU A 30 10.09 -24.65 1.85
C LEU A 30 8.78 -24.18 1.23
N ILE A 31 7.90 -25.11 0.83
CA ILE A 31 6.56 -24.77 0.33
C ILE A 31 5.72 -24.15 1.45
N ALA A 32 5.74 -24.70 2.67
CA ALA A 32 5.01 -24.14 3.79
C ALA A 32 5.49 -22.72 4.14
N ILE A 33 6.81 -22.48 4.11
CA ILE A 33 7.42 -21.15 4.30
C ILE A 33 7.06 -20.22 3.15
N ALA A 34 7.08 -20.69 1.90
CA ALA A 34 6.71 -19.89 0.73
C ALA A 34 5.23 -19.49 0.77
N VAL A 35 4.33 -20.42 1.12
CA VAL A 35 2.89 -20.14 1.32
C VAL A 35 2.68 -19.20 2.50
N ALA A 36 3.41 -19.37 3.59
CA ALA A 36 3.40 -18.44 4.72
C ALA A 36 3.88 -17.05 4.28
N ALA A 37 4.99 -16.96 3.57
CA ALA A 37 5.53 -15.71 3.04
C ALA A 37 4.58 -15.04 2.03
N GLU A 38 3.90 -15.82 1.19
CA GLU A 38 2.84 -15.34 0.29
C GLU A 38 1.60 -14.90 1.06
N THR A 39 1.25 -15.53 2.18
CA THR A 39 0.18 -15.04 3.06
C THR A 39 0.59 -13.75 3.76
N TYR A 40 1.82 -13.63 4.26
CA TYR A 40 2.35 -12.36 4.79
C TYR A 40 2.41 -11.27 3.71
N GLY A 41 2.77 -11.62 2.47
CA GLY A 41 2.80 -10.71 1.31
C GLY A 41 1.40 -10.26 0.89
N ARG A 42 0.44 -11.19 0.74
CA ARG A 42 -0.96 -10.87 0.41
C ARG A 42 -1.70 -10.16 1.52
N ILE A 43 -1.38 -10.42 2.79
CA ILE A 43 -1.94 -9.69 3.93
C ILE A 43 -1.40 -8.26 3.96
N LYS A 44 -0.18 -7.99 3.46
CA LYS A 44 0.29 -6.61 3.28
C LYS A 44 -0.41 -5.89 2.12
N THR A 45 -0.64 -6.58 1.00
CA THR A 45 -1.19 -5.94 -0.21
C THR A 45 -2.73 -5.83 -0.21
N GLY A 46 -3.45 -6.85 0.26
CA GLY A 46 -4.93 -6.88 0.23
C GLY A 46 -5.60 -6.23 1.45
N TYR A 47 -4.93 -6.17 2.59
CA TYR A 47 -5.48 -5.58 3.82
C TYR A 47 -5.31 -4.05 3.86
N GLN A 48 -4.39 -3.51 3.07
CA GLN A 48 -4.07 -2.07 2.99
C GLN A 48 -4.90 -1.33 1.92
N GLN A 49 -5.43 -2.02 0.91
CA GLN A 49 -6.19 -1.41 -0.21
C GLN A 49 -7.57 -0.87 0.20
N SER A 50 -8.39 -1.65 0.90
CA SER A 50 -9.76 -1.23 1.25
C SER A 50 -9.82 -0.22 2.40
N PHE A 51 -8.84 -0.26 3.32
CA PHE A 51 -8.67 0.79 4.34
C PHE A 51 -7.96 2.03 3.79
N GLY A 52 -7.13 1.88 2.75
CA GLY A 52 -6.40 2.96 2.10
C GLY A 52 -7.32 4.05 1.56
N SER A 53 -8.36 3.71 0.79
CA SER A 53 -9.28 4.71 0.24
C SER A 53 -10.07 5.45 1.32
N ALA A 54 -10.66 4.73 2.28
CA ALA A 54 -11.44 5.34 3.36
C ALA A 54 -10.59 6.20 4.32
N ALA A 55 -9.38 5.76 4.66
CA ALA A 55 -8.45 6.53 5.48
C ALA A 55 -7.96 7.77 4.74
N SER A 56 -7.62 7.64 3.45
CA SER A 56 -7.15 8.76 2.61
C SER A 56 -8.25 9.80 2.42
N ILE A 57 -9.49 9.38 2.17
CA ILE A 57 -10.63 10.31 2.11
C ILE A 57 -10.79 11.04 3.42
N LYS A 58 -10.76 10.35 4.57
CA LYS A 58 -10.86 11.00 5.88
C LYS A 58 -9.71 11.98 6.11
N TYR A 59 -8.51 11.62 5.72
CA TYR A 59 -7.32 12.45 5.83
C TYR A 59 -7.48 13.76 5.05
N VAL A 60 -7.71 13.66 3.73
CA VAL A 60 -7.92 14.80 2.83
C VAL A 60 -9.12 15.63 3.26
N SER A 61 -10.22 14.98 3.66
CA SER A 61 -11.41 15.67 4.18
C SER A 61 -11.09 16.49 5.43
N ASN A 62 -10.28 15.97 6.34
CA ASN A 62 -9.94 16.69 7.56
C ASN A 62 -9.05 17.90 7.27
N LYS A 63 -8.13 17.78 6.30
CA LYS A 63 -7.30 18.89 5.82
C LYS A 63 -8.13 20.00 5.19
N LEU A 64 -9.08 19.64 4.32
CA LEU A 64 -9.99 20.61 3.70
C LEU A 64 -10.91 21.28 4.73
N ARG A 65 -11.33 20.58 5.79
CA ARG A 65 -12.11 21.17 6.88
C ARG A 65 -11.34 22.17 7.73
N SER A 66 -10.02 22.03 7.83
CA SER A 66 -9.16 22.98 8.56
C SER A 66 -8.57 24.07 7.67
N ALA A 67 -8.96 24.12 6.39
CA ALA A 67 -8.36 25.00 5.41
C ALA A 67 -8.92 26.43 5.50
N ASP A 68 -8.03 27.41 5.59
CA ASP A 68 -8.36 28.81 5.37
C ASP A 68 -8.60 29.06 3.88
N ASP A 69 -7.79 28.44 3.02
CA ASP A 69 -7.90 28.54 1.56
C ASP A 69 -7.48 27.23 0.87
N VAL A 70 -8.06 26.96 -0.31
CA VAL A 70 -7.79 25.74 -1.08
C VAL A 70 -7.63 26.11 -2.55
N THR A 71 -6.48 25.78 -3.12
CA THR A 71 -6.19 25.91 -4.54
C THR A 71 -6.12 24.52 -5.17
N LEU A 72 -6.99 24.23 -6.13
CA LEU A 72 -6.97 22.96 -6.87
C LEU A 72 -5.81 22.92 -7.86
N LEU A 73 -5.19 21.75 -8.02
CA LEU A 73 -4.07 21.51 -8.91
C LEU A 73 -4.53 20.74 -10.15
N GLU A 74 -3.86 20.94 -11.29
CA GLU A 74 -4.18 20.25 -12.54
C GLU A 74 -4.01 18.72 -12.48
N ASN A 75 -3.23 18.22 -11.51
CA ASN A 75 -2.99 16.79 -11.30
C ASN A 75 -4.08 16.11 -10.42
N GLY A 76 -5.20 16.78 -10.15
CA GLY A 76 -6.28 16.28 -9.28
C GLY A 76 -6.01 16.46 -7.77
N GLY A 77 -4.85 17.01 -7.41
CA GLY A 77 -4.50 17.36 -6.03
C GLY A 77 -4.99 18.75 -5.61
N ALA A 78 -4.55 19.18 -4.43
CA ALA A 78 -4.81 20.54 -3.94
C ALA A 78 -3.65 21.07 -3.09
N ALA A 79 -3.44 22.39 -3.15
CA ALA A 79 -2.67 23.14 -2.17
C ALA A 79 -3.63 23.74 -1.13
N ILE A 80 -3.44 23.37 0.12
CA ILE A 80 -4.34 23.68 1.23
C ILE A 80 -3.61 24.61 2.20
N SER A 81 -4.08 25.85 2.32
CA SER A 81 -3.52 26.84 3.25
C SER A 81 -4.24 26.77 4.59
N SER A 82 -3.49 26.70 5.69
CA SER A 82 -4.02 26.68 7.06
C SER A 82 -2.97 27.24 8.02
N ASP A 83 -3.33 28.25 8.81
CA ASP A 83 -2.47 28.82 9.86
C ASP A 83 -1.08 29.28 9.35
N GLY A 84 -1.05 29.90 8.17
CA GLY A 84 0.18 30.42 7.55
C GLY A 84 1.09 29.37 6.90
N MET A 85 0.70 28.10 6.89
CA MET A 85 1.37 27.03 6.16
C MET A 85 0.54 26.58 4.96
N VAL A 86 1.22 26.12 3.91
CA VAL A 86 0.58 25.49 2.74
C VAL A 86 0.94 24.00 2.72
N CYS A 87 -0.08 23.15 2.67
CA CYS A 87 0.04 21.71 2.53
C CYS A 87 -0.41 21.29 1.13
N VAL A 88 0.53 20.81 0.32
CA VAL A 88 0.23 20.24 -1.00
C VAL A 88 -0.12 18.78 -0.81
N ILE A 89 -1.21 18.33 -1.43
CA ILE A 89 -1.61 16.93 -1.41
C ILE A 89 -1.88 16.50 -2.85
N TRP A 90 -1.28 15.40 -3.28
CA TRP A 90 -1.44 14.87 -4.63
C TRP A 90 -1.28 13.35 -4.68
N CYS A 91 -1.65 12.75 -5.80
CA CYS A 91 -1.40 11.35 -6.09
C CYS A 91 -0.31 11.22 -7.16
N SER A 92 0.71 10.41 -6.89
CA SER A 92 1.72 9.97 -7.87
C SER A 92 2.16 8.56 -7.54
N ASP A 93 2.60 7.79 -8.54
CA ASP A 93 3.23 6.48 -8.35
C ASP A 93 2.48 5.51 -7.39
N GLY A 94 1.15 5.52 -7.45
CA GLY A 94 0.32 4.65 -6.60
C GLY A 94 0.29 5.05 -5.11
N SER A 95 0.61 6.30 -4.78
CA SER A 95 0.59 6.82 -3.41
C SER A 95 0.07 8.24 -3.31
N LEU A 96 -0.54 8.53 -2.16
CA LEU A 96 -0.91 9.86 -1.69
C LEU A 96 0.34 10.49 -1.09
N PHE A 97 0.70 11.67 -1.56
CA PHE A 97 1.84 12.43 -1.08
C PHE A 97 1.38 13.72 -0.41
N GLU A 98 2.16 14.20 0.56
CA GLU A 98 2.02 15.54 1.11
C GLU A 98 3.33 16.29 1.23
N LYS A 99 3.27 17.62 1.14
CA LYS A 99 4.41 18.49 1.38
C LYS A 99 3.96 19.77 2.06
N TYR A 100 4.70 20.21 3.07
CA TYR A 100 4.48 21.52 3.69
C TYR A 100 5.48 22.53 3.15
N ALA A 101 4.97 23.72 2.90
CA ALA A 101 5.74 24.91 2.58
C ALA A 101 5.21 26.10 3.39
N MET A 102 6.02 27.14 3.54
CA MET A 102 5.55 28.39 4.12
C MET A 102 4.66 29.12 3.12
N ALA A 103 3.67 29.87 3.62
CA ALA A 103 2.86 30.73 2.75
C ALA A 103 3.75 31.74 2.00
N GLY A 104 3.74 31.66 0.67
CA GLY A 104 4.54 32.53 -0.21
C GLY A 104 5.73 31.85 -0.88
N ASP A 105 6.11 30.62 -0.47
CA ASP A 105 7.08 29.81 -1.19
C ASP A 105 6.46 29.24 -2.49
N GLU A 106 7.30 28.83 -3.44
CA GLU A 106 6.82 28.10 -4.62
C GLU A 106 6.40 26.69 -4.20
N VAL A 107 5.14 26.37 -4.49
CA VAL A 107 4.47 25.17 -4.01
C VAL A 107 4.33 24.18 -5.16
N THR A 108 5.15 23.14 -5.17
CA THR A 108 5.17 22.11 -6.21
C THR A 108 4.76 20.73 -5.67
N ALA A 109 4.14 19.93 -6.54
CA ALA A 109 3.74 18.55 -6.25
C ALA A 109 4.90 17.57 -6.52
N ASP A 110 6.03 17.79 -5.85
CA ASP A 110 7.23 16.96 -5.89
C ASP A 110 7.88 16.84 -4.51
N ASP A 111 8.75 15.84 -4.33
CA ASP A 111 9.59 15.69 -3.13
C ASP A 111 8.81 15.73 -1.80
N GLY A 112 7.63 15.09 -1.79
CA GLY A 112 6.74 15.00 -0.63
C GLY A 112 6.87 13.69 0.13
N ASP A 113 6.26 13.66 1.31
CA ASP A 113 6.15 12.48 2.15
C ASP A 113 4.97 11.59 1.70
N SER A 114 5.22 10.29 1.58
CA SER A 114 4.18 9.31 1.25
C SER A 114 3.31 9.03 2.48
N ILE A 115 2.00 9.20 2.32
CA ILE A 115 1.00 9.06 3.40
C ILE A 115 0.29 7.71 3.34
N SER A 116 -0.16 7.30 2.15
CA SER A 116 -0.93 6.07 1.95
C SER A 116 -0.85 5.60 0.50
N SER A 117 -1.12 4.31 0.27
CA SER A 117 -1.21 3.76 -1.08
C SER A 117 -2.60 4.02 -1.67
N ILE A 118 -2.67 4.73 -2.78
CA ILE A 118 -3.88 5.04 -3.56
C ILE A 118 -3.55 5.02 -5.04
N ASP A 119 -4.49 4.63 -5.87
CA ASP A 119 -4.32 4.61 -7.33
C ASP A 119 -4.64 5.98 -7.95
N MET A 120 -5.53 6.75 -7.31
CA MET A 120 -6.01 8.03 -7.83
C MET A 120 -6.50 8.93 -6.68
N LEU A 121 -6.24 10.23 -6.84
CA LEU A 121 -6.89 11.32 -6.10
C LEU A 121 -7.45 12.31 -7.12
N ASP A 122 -8.68 12.74 -6.90
CA ASP A 122 -9.29 13.85 -7.63
C ASP A 122 -10.08 14.71 -6.64
N ILE A 123 -9.88 16.03 -6.70
CA ILE A 123 -10.57 17.00 -5.87
C ILE A 123 -11.21 18.03 -6.78
N THR A 124 -12.53 18.11 -6.75
CA THR A 124 -13.31 19.10 -7.49
C THR A 124 -14.08 20.01 -6.54
N GLU A 125 -14.39 21.22 -6.99
CA GLU A 125 -15.18 22.19 -6.22
C GLU A 125 -16.47 22.52 -6.98
N HIS A 126 -17.59 22.46 -6.24
CA HIS A 126 -18.93 22.70 -6.73
C HIS A 126 -19.72 23.51 -5.69
N ASP A 127 -19.99 24.78 -5.98
CA ASP A 127 -20.81 25.67 -5.14
C ASP A 127 -20.36 25.76 -3.66
N GLY A 128 -19.04 25.82 -3.43
CA GLY A 128 -18.43 25.87 -2.10
C GLY A 128 -18.38 24.52 -1.35
N LEU A 129 -18.67 23.41 -2.04
CA LEU A 129 -18.46 22.04 -1.58
C LEU A 129 -17.31 21.42 -2.38
N TYR A 130 -16.36 20.83 -1.69
CA TYR A 130 -15.29 20.05 -2.27
C TYR A 130 -15.72 18.58 -2.33
N GLU A 131 -15.72 18.00 -3.52
CA GLU A 131 -15.86 16.56 -3.73
C GLU A 131 -14.46 15.95 -3.82
N ILE A 132 -14.19 14.99 -2.94
CA ILE A 132 -12.93 14.27 -2.88
C ILE A 132 -13.21 12.87 -3.39
N THR A 133 -12.54 12.45 -4.45
CA THR A 133 -12.62 11.10 -5.01
C THR A 133 -11.27 10.41 -4.86
N VAL A 134 -11.28 9.24 -4.23
CA VAL A 134 -10.07 8.40 -4.07
C VAL A 134 -10.35 7.01 -4.61
N SER A 135 -9.43 6.49 -5.41
CA SER A 135 -9.43 5.09 -5.83
C SER A 135 -8.24 4.35 -5.21
N ALA A 136 -8.48 3.18 -4.65
CA ALA A 136 -7.43 2.29 -4.16
C ALA A 136 -7.85 0.82 -4.33
N GLY A 137 -7.02 0.03 -4.99
CA GLY A 137 -7.27 -1.39 -5.23
C GLY A 137 -8.53 -1.70 -6.00
N GLY A 138 -8.84 -0.86 -6.99
CA GLY A 138 -10.04 -1.02 -7.80
C GLY A 138 -11.34 -0.70 -7.06
N GLN A 139 -11.27 -0.09 -5.88
CA GLN A 139 -12.41 0.50 -5.18
C GLN A 139 -12.31 2.01 -5.21
N THR A 140 -13.36 2.67 -5.67
CA THR A 140 -13.48 4.13 -5.66
C THR A 140 -14.42 4.55 -4.54
N SER A 141 -14.06 5.60 -3.83
CA SER A 141 -14.89 6.20 -2.79
C SER A 141 -14.87 7.72 -2.95
N SER A 142 -15.98 8.38 -2.62
CA SER A 142 -16.05 9.83 -2.64
C SER A 142 -16.67 10.41 -1.37
N ALA A 143 -16.32 11.64 -1.05
CA ALA A 143 -16.91 12.40 0.05
C ALA A 143 -17.04 13.88 -0.28
N LEU A 144 -18.13 14.48 0.19
CA LEU A 144 -18.38 15.90 0.10
C LEU A 144 -18.00 16.60 1.40
N VAL A 145 -17.25 17.69 1.28
CA VAL A 145 -16.70 18.45 2.41
C VAL A 145 -16.87 19.94 2.16
N ARG A 146 -17.34 20.68 3.17
CA ARG A 146 -17.22 22.14 3.18
C ARG A 146 -15.90 22.53 3.81
N LYS A 147 -15.25 23.57 3.27
CA LYS A 147 -14.12 24.18 3.98
C LYS A 147 -14.57 24.78 5.31
N GLY A 148 -13.62 24.89 6.24
CA GLY A 148 -13.81 25.47 7.58
C GLY A 148 -14.05 26.96 7.56
#